data_AF-A0A6V7K2V3-F1
#
_entry.id   AF-A0A6V7K2V3-F1
#
_cell.length_a   1.000
_cell.length_b   1.000
_cell.length_c   1.000
_cell.angle_alpha   90.00
_cell.angle_beta   90.00
_cell.angle_gamma   90.00
#
_symmetry.space_group_name_H-M   'P 1'
#
loop_
_entity.id
_entity.type
_entity.pdbx_description
1 polymer ?
#
loop_
_entity_poly.entity_id
_entity_poly.type
_entity_poly.pdbx_seq_one_letter_code
_entity_poly.pdbx_strand_id
1 'polypeptide(L)' 'HDGAEPSSNSVACNNLLRLSSALEREDYEEKAEAILKYFYDKLVKIPIALPELVCALLRYHDATTQ' A
#
# COMPACT_ATOMS: atom_id res chain seq x y z
N HIS A 1 2.99 -21.00 -2.82
CA HIS A 1 3.15 -19.54 -3.02
C HIS A 1 3.68 -18.96 -1.73
N ASP A 2 5.01 -18.88 -1.65
CA ASP A 2 5.73 -18.26 -0.54
C ASP A 2 5.54 -16.75 -0.65
N GLY A 3 5.11 -16.08 0.42
CA GLY A 3 4.70 -14.67 0.45
C GLY A 3 5.83 -13.66 0.20
N ALA A 4 6.91 -14.07 -0.46
CA ALA A 4 8.18 -13.37 -0.62
C ALA A 4 8.44 -12.88 -2.05
N GLU A 5 7.41 -12.76 -2.89
CA GLU A 5 7.50 -11.90 -4.06
C GLU A 5 6.99 -10.51 -3.67
N PRO A 6 7.59 -9.41 -4.15
CA PRO A 6 6.91 -8.13 -4.12
C PRO A 6 5.63 -8.34 -4.93
N SER A 7 4.53 -8.66 -4.26
CA SER A 7 3.30 -9.00 -4.94
C SER A 7 2.99 -7.83 -5.86
N SER A 8 2.47 -8.09 -7.05
CA SER A 8 2.12 -7.02 -7.99
C SER A 8 1.29 -5.91 -7.32
N ASN A 9 0.58 -6.25 -6.23
CA ASN A 9 -0.13 -5.34 -5.33
C ASN A 9 0.78 -4.39 -4.51
N SER A 10 1.92 -4.84 -3.98
CA SER A 10 2.84 -3.96 -3.23
C SER A 10 3.50 -2.92 -4.13
N VAL A 11 3.91 -3.33 -5.33
CA VAL A 11 4.44 -2.42 -6.35
C VAL A 11 3.35 -1.46 -6.82
N ALA A 12 2.15 -1.98 -7.11
CA ALA A 12 1.01 -1.15 -7.52
C ALA A 12 0.65 -0.13 -6.43
N CYS A 13 0.55 -0.54 -5.16
CA CYS A 13 0.20 0.32 -4.05
C CYS A 13 1.20 1.49 -3.90
N ASN A 14 2.51 1.20 -3.91
CA ASN A 14 3.52 2.26 -3.84
C ASN A 14 3.48 3.21 -5.04
N ASN A 15 3.27 2.69 -6.25
CA ASN A 15 3.17 3.51 -7.45
C ASN A 15 1.92 4.40 -7.43
N LEU A 16 0.79 3.87 -6.98
CA LEU A 16 -0.45 4.62 -6.84
C LEU A 16 -0.31 5.77 -5.84
N LEU A 17 0.30 5.54 -4.67
CA LEU A 17 0.57 6.61 -3.70
C LEU A 17 1.49 7.71 -4.28
N ARG A 18 2.56 7.32 -4.99
CA ARG A 18 3.46 8.26 -5.65
C ARG A 18 2.75 9.07 -6.74
N LEU A 19 1.91 8.42 -7.54
CA LEU A 19 1.14 9.07 -8.61
C LEU A 19 0.05 9.97 -8.06
N SER A 20 -0.63 9.60 -6.97
CA SER A 20 -1.59 10.47 -6.27
C SER A 20 -0.94 11.79 -5.90
N SER A 21 0.19 11.73 -5.20
CA SER A 21 0.93 12.91 -4.77
C SER A 21 1.51 13.73 -5.94
N ALA A 22 2.09 13.06 -6.94
CA ALA A 22 2.72 13.75 -8.07
C ALA A 22 1.73 14.41 -9.03
N LEU A 23 0.50 13.91 -9.11
CA LEU A 23 -0.51 14.36 -10.06
C LEU A 23 -1.72 15.04 -9.40
N GLU A 24 -1.73 15.16 -8.06
CA GLU A 24 -2.86 15.68 -7.27
C GLU A 24 -4.16 14.93 -7.61
N ARG A 25 -4.07 13.59 -7.62
CA ARG A 25 -5.14 12.68 -8.09
C ARG A 25 -5.54 11.72 -6.98
N GLU A 26 -6.53 12.13 -6.19
CA GLU A 26 -7.09 11.36 -5.08
C GLU A 26 -7.61 9.97 -5.49
N ASP A 27 -8.06 9.77 -6.74
CA ASP A 27 -8.52 8.45 -7.20
C ASP A 27 -7.41 7.39 -7.25
N TYR A 28 -6.14 7.79 -7.32
CA TYR A 28 -5.02 6.85 -7.17
C TYR A 28 -4.80 6.47 -5.72
N GLU A 29 -5.02 7.38 -4.80
CA GLU A 29 -4.99 7.11 -3.37
C GLU A 29 -6.11 6.15 -2.95
N GLU A 30 -7.33 6.34 -3.45
CA GLU A 30 -8.44 5.40 -3.23
C GLU A 30 -8.10 3.97 -3.71
N LYS A 31 -7.42 3.84 -4.86
CA LYS A 31 -6.98 2.54 -5.38
C LYS A 31 -5.88 1.92 -4.50
N ALA A 32 -4.96 2.74 -3.98
CA ALA A 32 -3.96 2.26 -3.02
C ALA A 32 -4.62 1.79 -1.71
N GLU A 33 -5.58 2.55 -1.21
CA GLU A 33 -6.36 2.21 -0.02
C GLU A 33 -7.12 0.87 -0.21
N ALA A 34 -7.70 0.63 -1.38
CA ALA A 34 -8.37 -0.63 -1.70
C ALA A 34 -7.42 -1.84 -1.60
N ILE A 35 -6.17 -1.69 -2.05
CA ILE A 35 -5.14 -2.73 -1.90
C ILE A 35 -4.82 -2.95 -0.42
N LEU A 36 -4.61 -1.87 0.35
CA LEU A 36 -4.31 -1.95 1.78
C LEU A 36 -5.45 -2.62 2.56
N LYS A 37 -6.71 -2.27 2.25
CA LYS A 37 -7.91 -2.90 2.83
C LYS A 37 -7.98 -4.40 2.52
N TYR A 38 -7.71 -4.80 1.28
CA TYR A 38 -7.71 -6.21 0.90
C TYR A 38 -6.69 -7.04 1.70
N PHE A 39 -5.54 -6.45 2.05
CA PHE A 39 -4.50 -7.11 2.82
C PHE A 39 -4.55 -6.82 4.33
N TYR A 40 -5.55 -6.08 4.82
CA TYR A 40 -5.65 -5.65 6.21
C TYR A 40 -5.40 -6.79 7.20
N ASP A 41 -6.09 -7.92 7.01
CA ASP A 41 -5.97 -9.08 7.88
C ASP A 41 -4.53 -9.61 7.98
N LYS A 42 -3.80 -9.64 6.86
CA LYS A 42 -2.39 -10.09 6.85
C LYS A 42 -1.45 -9.03 7.40
N LEU A 43 -1.68 -7.75 7.09
CA LEU A 43 -0.90 -6.64 7.62
C LEU A 43 -0.97 -6.59 9.15
N VAL A 44 -2.13 -6.85 9.74
CA VAL A 44 -2.33 -6.85 11.19
C VAL A 44 -1.80 -8.14 11.83
N LYS A 45 -2.10 -9.30 11.26
CA LYS A 45 -1.80 -10.60 11.91
C LYS A 45 -0.37 -11.06 11.67
N ILE A 46 0.20 -10.77 10.49
CA ILE A 46 1.53 -11.26 10.05
C ILE A 46 2.23 -10.18 9.19
N PRO A 47 2.55 -8.99 9.75
CA PRO A 47 3.16 -7.89 9.00
C PRO A 47 4.50 -8.27 8.34
N ILE A 48 5.27 -9.14 8.99
CA ILE A 48 6.57 -9.63 8.50
C ILE A 48 6.46 -10.40 7.17
N ALA A 49 5.28 -10.93 6.84
CA ALA A 49 5.04 -11.61 5.57
C ALA A 49 4.76 -10.65 4.40
N LEU A 50 4.58 -9.35 4.66
CA LEU A 50 4.26 -8.34 3.64
C LEU A 50 5.05 -7.04 3.87
N PRO A 51 6.40 -7.09 4.00
CA PRO A 51 7.19 -5.93 4.41
C PRO A 51 7.01 -4.72 3.48
N GLU A 52 6.95 -4.93 2.17
CA GLU A 52 6.72 -3.85 1.20
C GLU A 52 5.33 -3.22 1.31
N LEU A 53 4.32 -4.01 1.70
CA LEU A 53 2.96 -3.51 1.88
C LEU A 53 2.83 -2.75 3.21
N VAL A 54 3.60 -3.13 4.23
CA VAL A 54 3.75 -2.36 5.48
C VAL A 54 4.39 -1.00 5.19
N CYS A 55 5.45 -0.96 4.37
CA CYS A 55 6.03 0.31 3.92
C CYS A 55 5.02 1.20 3.19
N ALA A 56 4.18 0.60 2.33
CA ALA A 56 3.12 1.34 1.64
C ALA A 56 2.06 1.88 2.62
N LEU A 57 1.67 1.10 3.63
CA LEU A 57 0.73 1.52 4.67
C LEU A 57 1.27 2.72 5.48
N LEU A 58 2.56 2.69 5.83
CA LEU A 58 3.21 3.81 6.53
C LEU A 58 3.17 5.09 5.69
N ARG A 59 3.54 5.01 4.40
CA ARG A 59 3.46 6.16 3.48
C ARG A 59 2.05 6.69 3.32
N TYR A 60 1.05 5.81 3.22
CA TYR A 60 -0.35 6.19 3.13
C TYR A 60 -0.77 6.98 4.37
N HIS A 61 -0.39 6.52 5.57
CA HIS A 61 -0.72 7.23 6.81
C HIS A 61 -0.03 8.59 6.90
N ASP A 62 1.25 8.68 6.52
CA ASP A 62 1.99 9.95 6.50
C ASP A 62 1.34 10.98 5.57
N ALA A 63 0.88 10.55 4.39
CA ALA A 63 0.20 11.41 3.42
C ALA A 63 -1.15 11.94 3.95
N THR A 64 -1.92 11.11 4.65
CA THR A 64 -3.23 11.50 5.21
C THR A 64 -3.17 12.35 6.47
N THR A 65 -1.99 12.44 7.10
CA THR A 65 -1.80 13.17 8.38
C THR A 65 -1.22 14.58 8.17
N GLN A 66 -0.84 14.94 6.95
CA GLN A 66 -0.39 16.29 6.57
C GLN A 66 -1.53 17.15 6.03
#